data_AF-A0A1I1NQ55-F1
#
_entry.id   AF-A0A1I1NQ55-F1
#
_cell.length_a   1.000
_cell.length_b   1.000
_cell.length_c   1.000
_cell.angle_alpha   90.00
_cell.angle_beta   90.00
_cell.angle_gamma   90.00
#
_symmetry.space_group_name_H-M   'P 1'
#
loop_
_entity.id
_entity.type
_entity.pdbx_description
1 polymer ?
#
loop_
_entity_poly.entity_id
_entity_poly.type
_entity_poly.pdbx_seq_one_letter_code
_entity_poly.pdbx_strand_id
1 'polypeptide(L)'
;MIEGLVNALKETVKEVSSYKDFMPNFNEDLKSNSQSFEDADKPLGNKKETGEANDAKGCPLEGHGGTWDGERGNSNWYPDRDHIPESRYANPDGLTWGEILDKYGIDSIPFKDGKPDFSEVSKGTVEIDDFSSRRYGKGGNFDQATEKLAEERGCTKEEVKDWMKENKYTWHERSDCKTMEKVPNEVHGNVRHSGGVSEAKAHSKEQSSTEVN
;
A
#
# COMPACT_ATOMS: atom_id res chain seq x y z
N MET A 1 -18.79 -28.76 53.69
CA MET A 1 -18.23 -27.73 52.78
C MET A 1 -17.16 -28.25 51.83
N ILE A 2 -16.38 -29.29 52.18
CA ILE A 2 -15.30 -29.82 51.32
C ILE A 2 -15.83 -30.69 50.15
N GLU A 3 -16.89 -31.47 50.36
CA GLU A 3 -17.44 -32.36 49.32
C GLU A 3 -18.04 -31.63 48.11
N GLY A 4 -18.61 -30.43 48.31
CA GLY A 4 -19.16 -29.62 47.22
C GLY A 4 -18.09 -29.08 46.27
N LEU A 5 -16.91 -28.73 46.80
CA LEU A 5 -15.76 -28.26 46.03
C LEU A 5 -15.13 -29.39 45.19
N VAL A 6 -15.10 -30.62 45.72
CA VAL A 6 -14.58 -31.79 44.99
C VAL A 6 -15.47 -32.16 43.80
N ASN A 7 -16.79 -32.02 43.93
CA ASN A 7 -17.71 -32.29 42.83
C ASN A 7 -17.66 -31.22 41.73
N ALA A 8 -17.57 -29.93 42.11
CA ALA A 8 -17.38 -28.85 41.15
C ALA A 8 -16.10 -29.05 40.31
N LEU A 9 -14.98 -29.44 40.96
CA LEU A 9 -13.72 -29.73 40.25
C LEU A 9 -13.84 -30.91 39.26
N LYS A 10 -14.61 -31.95 39.62
CA LYS A 10 -14.82 -33.11 38.74
C LYS A 10 -15.66 -32.76 37.52
N GLU A 11 -16.63 -31.87 37.63
CA GLU A 11 -17.42 -31.39 36.49
C GLU A 11 -16.58 -30.52 35.55
N THR A 12 -15.73 -29.62 36.07
CA THR A 12 -14.84 -28.78 35.24
C THR A 12 -13.82 -29.62 34.46
N VAL A 13 -13.25 -30.67 35.08
CA VAL A 13 -12.29 -31.57 34.40
C VAL A 13 -12.97 -32.40 33.30
N LYS A 14 -14.25 -32.73 33.46
CA LYS A 14 -15.03 -33.42 32.43
C LYS A 14 -15.22 -32.56 31.19
N GLU A 15 -15.51 -31.26 31.38
CA GLU A 15 -15.66 -30.30 30.28
C GLU A 15 -14.35 -30.09 29.50
N VAL A 16 -13.20 -30.05 30.19
CA VAL A 16 -11.88 -29.94 29.53
C VAL A 16 -11.51 -31.21 28.75
N SER A 17 -11.97 -32.38 29.19
CA SER A 17 -11.69 -33.65 28.50
C SER A 17 -12.42 -33.82 27.14
N SER A 18 -13.56 -33.14 26.97
CA SER A 18 -14.37 -33.13 25.74
C SER A 18 -13.69 -32.40 24.57
N TYR A 19 -12.73 -31.49 24.84
CA TYR A 19 -12.01 -30.77 23.79
C TYR A 19 -11.04 -31.64 22.98
N LYS A 20 -10.68 -32.84 23.46
CA LYS A 20 -9.83 -33.78 22.70
C LYS A 20 -10.55 -34.38 21.50
N ASP A 21 -11.88 -34.42 21.53
CA ASP A 21 -12.70 -34.95 20.42
C ASP A 21 -12.92 -33.91 19.30
N PHE A 22 -12.48 -32.66 19.50
CA PHE A 22 -12.54 -31.56 18.52
C PHE A 22 -11.15 -31.10 18.04
N MET A 23 -10.09 -31.86 18.29
CA MET A 23 -8.79 -31.58 17.67
C MET A 23 -8.65 -32.42 16.39
N PRO A 24 -8.56 -31.82 15.19
CA PRO A 24 -8.19 -32.57 14.00
C PRO A 24 -6.81 -33.19 14.23
N ASN A 25 -6.70 -34.46 13.86
CA ASN A 25 -5.53 -35.30 14.10
C ASN A 25 -4.35 -34.82 13.24
N PHE A 26 -3.62 -33.80 13.70
CA PHE A 26 -2.54 -33.12 12.98
C PHE A 26 -1.31 -34.01 12.66
N ASN A 27 -1.34 -35.29 13.04
CA ASN A 27 -0.19 -36.17 12.99
C ASN A 27 -0.21 -37.17 11.82
N GLU A 28 -1.26 -37.20 11.00
CA GLU A 28 -1.27 -38.02 9.76
C GLU A 28 -0.75 -37.27 8.52
N ASP A 29 -0.81 -35.93 8.49
CA ASP A 29 -0.33 -35.14 7.34
C ASP A 29 1.17 -34.79 7.38
N LEU A 30 1.89 -35.16 8.44
CA LEU A 30 3.35 -34.94 8.56
C LEU A 30 4.20 -36.04 7.90
N LYS A 31 3.60 -37.03 7.24
CA LYS A 31 4.32 -38.09 6.53
C LYS A 31 4.28 -37.91 5.01
N SER A 32 4.84 -36.82 4.51
CA SER A 32 5.45 -36.75 3.18
C SER A 32 5.92 -35.32 2.89
N ASN A 33 7.11 -34.97 3.37
CA ASN A 33 8.15 -34.25 2.60
C ASN A 33 9.30 -33.90 3.55
N SER A 34 10.12 -34.88 3.92
CA SER A 34 11.39 -34.60 4.60
C SER A 34 12.38 -34.02 3.57
N GLN A 35 12.24 -32.75 3.23
CA GLN A 35 13.35 -32.00 2.62
C GLN A 35 14.30 -31.61 3.75
N SER A 36 15.56 -32.04 3.61
CA SER A 36 16.63 -31.84 4.58
C SER A 36 16.86 -30.34 4.83
N PHE A 37 16.98 -29.97 6.09
CA PHE A 37 17.24 -28.62 6.58
C PHE A 37 18.71 -28.18 6.41
N GLU A 38 19.40 -28.67 5.37
CA GLU A 38 20.85 -28.42 5.18
C GLU A 38 21.15 -27.08 4.47
N ASP A 39 20.13 -26.36 4.01
CA ASP A 39 20.28 -25.07 3.32
C ASP A 39 19.91 -23.84 4.17
N ALA A 40 19.51 -24.03 5.44
CA ALA A 40 19.11 -22.94 6.31
C ALA A 40 20.28 -22.07 6.82
N ASP A 41 21.53 -22.53 6.65
CA ASP A 41 22.73 -21.87 7.17
C ASP A 41 23.65 -21.31 6.07
N LYS A 42 23.19 -21.30 4.82
CA LYS A 42 23.93 -20.66 3.71
C LYS A 42 23.59 -19.18 3.66
N PRO A 43 24.57 -18.26 3.61
CA PRO A 43 24.28 -16.85 3.38
C PRO A 43 23.55 -16.70 2.05
N LEU A 44 22.47 -15.90 2.04
CA LEU A 44 21.74 -15.58 0.81
C LEU A 44 22.74 -15.09 -0.23
N GLY A 45 23.00 -15.92 -1.23
CA GLY A 45 23.94 -15.62 -2.29
C GLY A 45 23.55 -14.29 -2.93
N ASN A 46 24.52 -13.37 -3.00
CA ASN A 46 24.42 -12.12 -3.73
C ASN A 46 23.79 -12.41 -5.09
N LYS A 47 22.53 -11.99 -5.28
CA LYS A 47 21.96 -11.90 -6.62
C LYS A 47 22.92 -11.00 -7.40
N LYS A 48 23.47 -11.54 -8.49
CA LYS A 48 24.24 -10.76 -9.45
C LYS A 48 23.41 -9.52 -9.79
N GLU A 49 23.88 -8.37 -9.32
CA GLU A 49 23.47 -7.07 -9.81
C GLU A 49 23.82 -7.06 -11.30
N THR A 50 22.84 -7.38 -12.12
CA THR A 50 22.85 -6.94 -13.51
C THR A 50 22.47 -5.48 -13.44
N GLY A 51 23.45 -4.62 -13.70
CA GLY A 51 23.30 -3.18 -13.63
C GLY A 51 22.29 -2.70 -14.67
N GLU A 52 21.04 -2.56 -14.24
CA GLU A 52 20.10 -1.61 -14.80
C GLU A 52 19.87 -0.54 -13.73
N ALA A 53 19.98 0.73 -14.13
CA ALA A 53 20.04 1.88 -13.25
C ALA A 53 18.99 1.84 -12.12
N ASN A 54 19.45 2.16 -10.90
CA ASN A 54 18.75 1.95 -9.64
C ASN A 54 17.50 2.84 -9.41
N ASP A 55 17.01 3.54 -10.43
CA ASP A 55 16.03 4.64 -10.29
C ASP A 55 14.58 4.19 -10.58
N ALA A 56 14.38 3.01 -11.17
CA ALA A 56 13.07 2.45 -11.49
C ALA A 56 12.49 1.51 -10.40
N LYS A 57 13.06 1.54 -9.18
CA LYS A 57 12.56 0.73 -8.06
C LYS A 57 11.15 1.20 -7.64
N GLY A 58 10.15 0.38 -7.94
CA GLY A 58 8.76 0.64 -7.60
C GLY A 58 7.88 1.05 -8.77
N CYS A 59 8.44 1.34 -9.96
CA CYS A 59 7.64 1.58 -11.17
C CYS A 59 7.04 0.28 -11.74
N PRO A 60 5.93 0.35 -12.51
CA PRO A 60 5.44 -0.77 -13.31
C PRO A 60 6.53 -1.39 -14.19
N LEU A 61 6.52 -2.72 -14.33
CA LEU A 61 7.49 -3.44 -15.17
C LEU A 61 7.01 -3.45 -16.62
N GLU A 62 7.93 -3.29 -17.57
CA GLU A 62 7.65 -3.42 -19.00
C GLU A 62 7.04 -4.80 -19.31
N GLY A 63 5.92 -4.83 -20.03
CA GLY A 63 5.25 -6.07 -20.44
C GLY A 63 4.49 -6.81 -19.33
N HIS A 64 4.36 -6.22 -18.14
CA HIS A 64 3.62 -6.79 -17.01
C HIS A 64 2.41 -5.92 -16.65
N GLY A 65 1.36 -5.99 -17.46
CA GLY A 65 0.13 -5.22 -17.29
C GLY A 65 0.19 -3.81 -17.90
N GLY A 66 1.21 -3.54 -18.72
CA GLY A 66 1.36 -2.29 -19.48
C GLY A 66 2.73 -2.17 -20.14
N THR A 67 2.89 -1.12 -20.94
CA THR A 67 4.11 -0.81 -21.71
C THR A 67 4.52 0.65 -21.52
N TRP A 68 5.80 0.96 -21.73
CA TRP A 68 6.32 2.33 -21.69
C TRP A 68 6.55 2.87 -23.11
N ASP A 69 6.25 4.14 -23.36
CA ASP A 69 6.59 4.79 -24.66
C ASP A 69 8.02 5.36 -24.70
N GLY A 70 8.78 5.19 -23.62
CA GLY A 70 10.16 5.61 -23.52
C GLY A 70 10.88 4.91 -22.37
N GLU A 71 11.75 5.64 -21.69
CA GLU A 71 12.49 5.11 -20.55
C GLU A 71 11.56 4.82 -19.36
N ARG A 72 11.63 3.60 -18.83
CA ARG A 72 10.81 3.17 -17.68
C ARG A 72 11.03 4.08 -16.48
N GLY A 73 9.95 4.69 -15.98
CA GLY A 73 9.97 5.62 -14.86
C GLY A 73 10.26 7.09 -15.25
N ASN A 74 10.53 7.36 -16.53
CA ASN A 74 10.82 8.70 -17.07
C ASN A 74 10.07 8.97 -18.40
N SER A 75 8.94 8.28 -18.61
CA SER A 75 8.11 8.36 -19.81
C SER A 75 6.65 8.02 -19.46
N ASN A 76 5.76 7.93 -20.44
CA ASN A 76 4.38 7.54 -20.17
C ASN A 76 4.28 6.03 -20.07
N TRP A 77 3.57 5.57 -19.04
CA TRP A 77 3.18 4.17 -18.90
C TRP A 77 1.75 3.99 -19.41
N TYR A 78 1.56 3.05 -20.35
CA TYR A 78 0.28 2.68 -20.93
C TYR A 78 -0.14 1.34 -20.33
N PRO A 79 -1.11 1.33 -19.40
CA PRO A 79 -1.63 0.09 -18.87
C PRO A 79 -2.31 -0.74 -19.98
N ASP A 80 -2.18 -2.05 -19.91
CA ASP A 80 -2.84 -2.96 -20.85
C ASP A 80 -4.36 -2.85 -20.66
N ARG A 81 -5.07 -2.30 -21.64
CA ARG A 81 -6.50 -1.95 -21.50
C ARG A 81 -7.38 -3.14 -21.11
N ASP A 82 -7.06 -4.34 -21.57
CA ASP A 82 -7.84 -5.56 -21.26
C ASP A 82 -7.44 -6.22 -19.93
N HIS A 83 -6.38 -5.74 -19.28
CA HIS A 83 -5.89 -6.29 -18.03
C HIS A 83 -6.70 -5.75 -16.84
N ILE A 84 -7.03 -6.64 -15.89
CA ILE A 84 -7.64 -6.26 -14.62
C ILE A 84 -6.52 -6.04 -13.59
N PRO A 85 -6.36 -4.83 -13.03
CA PRO A 85 -5.37 -4.58 -12.00
C PRO A 85 -5.51 -5.50 -10.78
N GLU A 86 -4.38 -5.87 -10.17
CA GLU A 86 -4.34 -6.87 -9.09
C GLU A 86 -4.96 -6.40 -7.77
N SER A 87 -4.96 -5.09 -7.49
CA SER A 87 -5.41 -4.56 -6.19
C SER A 87 -6.93 -4.59 -6.07
N ARG A 88 -7.45 -5.67 -5.48
CA ARG A 88 -8.87 -5.82 -5.14
C ARG A 88 -9.41 -4.74 -4.20
N TYR A 89 -8.53 -4.11 -3.42
CA TYR A 89 -8.91 -2.99 -2.55
C TYR A 89 -9.12 -1.70 -3.34
N ALA A 90 -8.23 -1.42 -4.30
CA ALA A 90 -8.33 -0.24 -5.15
C ALA A 90 -9.40 -0.39 -6.24
N ASN A 91 -9.62 -1.62 -6.70
CA ASN A 91 -10.58 -1.98 -7.74
C ASN A 91 -11.49 -3.14 -7.27
N PRO A 92 -12.43 -2.86 -6.34
CA PRO A 92 -13.33 -3.89 -5.80
C PRO A 92 -14.32 -4.42 -6.83
N ASP A 93 -14.62 -3.62 -7.85
CA ASP A 93 -15.58 -3.95 -8.91
C ASP A 93 -14.93 -4.76 -10.04
N GLY A 94 -13.61 -4.99 -10.00
CA GLY A 94 -12.90 -5.83 -10.96
C GLY A 94 -12.80 -5.25 -12.35
N LEU A 95 -12.84 -3.92 -12.48
CA LEU A 95 -12.75 -3.19 -13.74
C LEU A 95 -11.41 -3.46 -14.45
N THR A 96 -11.45 -3.51 -15.77
CA THR A 96 -10.25 -3.49 -16.61
C THR A 96 -9.58 -2.11 -16.57
N TRP A 97 -8.29 -2.03 -16.93
CA TRP A 97 -7.62 -0.74 -17.09
C TRP A 97 -8.32 0.13 -18.13
N GLY A 98 -8.83 -0.43 -19.22
CA GLY A 98 -9.58 0.33 -20.23
C GLY A 98 -10.80 1.04 -19.63
N GLU A 99 -11.59 0.35 -18.82
CA GLU A 99 -12.74 0.95 -18.12
C GLU A 99 -12.32 2.04 -17.12
N ILE A 100 -11.23 1.83 -16.39
CA ILE A 100 -10.69 2.80 -15.44
C ILE A 100 -10.19 4.05 -16.18
N LEU A 101 -9.41 3.87 -17.25
CA LEU A 101 -8.86 4.94 -18.08
C LEU A 101 -9.98 5.77 -18.71
N ASP A 102 -10.97 5.12 -19.32
CA ASP A 102 -12.11 5.80 -19.94
C ASP A 102 -12.97 6.55 -18.92
N LYS A 103 -13.15 5.99 -17.71
CA LYS A 103 -13.89 6.64 -16.60
C LYS A 103 -13.23 7.95 -16.15
N TYR A 104 -11.90 8.03 -16.19
CA TYR A 104 -11.15 9.21 -15.78
C TYR A 104 -10.65 10.07 -16.95
N GLY A 105 -10.90 9.65 -18.19
CA GLY A 105 -10.57 10.40 -19.40
C GLY A 105 -9.07 10.53 -19.65
N ILE A 106 -8.30 9.50 -19.30
CA ILE A 106 -6.84 9.46 -19.51
C ILE A 106 -6.46 8.25 -20.36
N ASP A 107 -5.38 8.36 -21.13
CA ASP A 107 -4.88 7.27 -22.00
C ASP A 107 -3.63 6.58 -21.42
N SER A 108 -2.89 7.28 -20.57
CA SER A 108 -1.63 6.81 -19.99
C SER A 108 -1.38 7.49 -18.66
N ILE A 109 -0.33 7.06 -17.96
CA ILE A 109 0.11 7.63 -16.69
C ILE A 109 1.54 8.13 -16.88
N PRO A 110 1.77 9.45 -16.89
CA PRO A 110 3.12 10.00 -17.02
C PRO A 110 3.96 9.65 -15.79
N PHE A 111 5.24 9.35 -16.00
CA PHE A 111 6.21 9.26 -14.91
C PHE A 111 7.41 10.17 -15.14
N LYS A 112 7.96 10.64 -14.03
CA LYS A 112 9.22 11.36 -13.96
C LYS A 112 9.99 10.96 -12.71
N ASP A 113 11.27 10.66 -12.85
CA ASP A 113 12.18 10.26 -11.78
C ASP A 113 11.61 9.07 -10.95
N GLY A 114 10.96 8.14 -11.64
CA GLY A 114 10.33 6.95 -11.05
C GLY A 114 9.03 7.22 -10.29
N LYS A 115 8.46 8.43 -10.41
CA LYS A 115 7.23 8.85 -9.73
C LYS A 115 6.10 9.07 -10.73
N PRO A 116 4.88 8.56 -10.47
CA PRO A 116 3.73 8.84 -11.30
C PRO A 116 3.27 10.28 -11.12
N ASP A 117 2.79 10.88 -12.21
CA ASP A 117 2.07 12.14 -12.19
C ASP A 117 0.56 11.87 -12.33
N PHE A 118 -0.20 12.20 -11.28
CA PHE A 118 -1.66 12.04 -11.27
C PHE A 118 -2.40 13.37 -11.41
N SER A 119 -1.71 14.44 -11.80
CA SER A 119 -2.29 15.78 -11.92
C SER A 119 -3.52 15.82 -12.83
N GLU A 120 -3.54 15.06 -13.92
CA GLU A 120 -4.68 14.99 -14.86
C GLU A 120 -5.96 14.43 -14.22
N VAL A 121 -5.83 13.51 -13.25
CA VAL A 121 -6.97 12.89 -12.56
C VAL A 121 -7.24 13.49 -11.18
N SER A 122 -6.41 14.44 -10.73
CA SER A 122 -6.57 15.11 -9.44
C SER A 122 -7.81 15.99 -9.43
N LYS A 123 -8.62 15.90 -8.36
CA LYS A 123 -9.79 16.77 -8.10
C LYS A 123 -9.55 17.77 -6.97
N GLY A 124 -8.31 18.00 -6.62
CA GLY A 124 -7.91 18.99 -5.62
C GLY A 124 -6.46 18.83 -5.28
N THR A 125 -5.73 19.94 -5.26
CA THR A 125 -4.32 19.98 -4.91
C THR A 125 -4.15 21.03 -3.85
N VAL A 126 -3.49 20.67 -2.74
CA VAL A 126 -3.21 21.56 -1.62
C VAL A 126 -1.77 21.40 -1.18
N GLU A 127 -1.20 22.46 -0.61
CA GLU A 127 0.09 22.40 0.07
C GLU A 127 -0.14 22.33 1.59
N ILE A 128 0.63 21.46 2.27
CA ILE A 128 0.59 21.34 3.73
C ILE A 128 1.88 21.89 4.35
N ASP A 129 1.76 22.47 5.55
CA ASP A 129 2.86 23.19 6.19
C ASP A 129 3.86 22.27 6.90
N ASP A 130 3.37 21.21 7.55
CA ASP A 130 4.17 20.27 8.36
C ASP A 130 4.15 18.87 7.76
N PHE A 131 4.62 18.75 6.52
CA PHE A 131 4.75 17.44 5.86
C PHE A 131 5.74 16.56 6.62
N SER A 132 5.31 15.34 6.95
CA SER A 132 6.12 14.42 7.74
C SER A 132 6.01 12.97 7.24
N SER A 133 6.72 12.04 7.87
CA SER A 133 6.49 10.61 7.63
C SER A 133 5.16 10.09 8.19
N ARG A 134 4.44 10.90 8.99
CA ARG A 134 3.15 10.53 9.59
C ARG A 134 2.02 10.84 8.61
N ARG A 135 1.63 9.83 7.84
CA ARG A 135 0.53 9.93 6.87
C ARG A 135 -0.84 10.15 7.51
N TYR A 136 -1.17 9.35 8.53
CA TYR A 136 -2.51 9.26 9.11
C TYR A 136 -2.59 9.85 10.52
N GLY A 137 -3.82 10.10 10.98
CA GLY A 137 -4.11 10.61 12.32
C GLY A 137 -4.07 12.14 12.41
N LYS A 138 -4.43 12.68 13.58
CA LYS A 138 -4.49 14.14 13.81
C LYS A 138 -3.12 14.78 13.55
N GLY A 139 -3.10 15.79 12.69
CA GLY A 139 -1.88 16.46 12.24
C GLY A 139 -0.96 15.59 11.36
N GLY A 140 -1.40 14.42 10.90
CA GLY A 140 -0.73 13.71 9.81
C GLY A 140 -0.99 14.37 8.47
N ASN A 141 -0.23 14.01 7.43
CA ASN A 141 -0.31 14.65 6.12
C ASN A 141 -1.73 14.66 5.55
N PHE A 142 -2.48 13.56 5.69
CA PHE A 142 -3.85 13.45 5.18
C PHE A 142 -4.82 14.34 5.96
N ASP A 143 -4.60 14.49 7.27
CA ASP A 143 -5.43 15.34 8.12
C ASP A 143 -5.21 16.81 7.82
N GLN A 144 -3.95 17.21 7.59
CA GLN A 144 -3.57 18.56 7.15
C GLN A 144 -4.12 18.87 5.75
N ALA A 145 -3.99 17.94 4.79
CA ALA A 145 -4.51 18.12 3.44
C ALA A 145 -6.03 18.29 3.42
N THR A 146 -6.73 17.49 4.23
CA THR A 146 -8.19 17.58 4.39
C THR A 146 -8.59 18.94 4.96
N GLU A 147 -7.85 19.45 5.94
CA GLU A 147 -8.09 20.76 6.55
C GLU A 147 -7.90 21.90 5.55
N LYS A 148 -6.78 21.93 4.83
CA LYS A 148 -6.50 22.93 3.79
C LYS A 148 -7.57 22.90 2.69
N LEU A 149 -7.94 21.71 2.21
CA LEU A 149 -8.98 21.60 1.18
C LEU A 149 -10.35 22.05 1.69
N ALA A 150 -10.68 21.76 2.95
CA ALA A 150 -11.92 22.21 3.57
C ALA A 150 -11.97 23.74 3.68
N GLU A 151 -10.87 24.38 4.10
CA GLU A 151 -10.72 25.84 4.13
C GLU A 151 -10.91 26.47 2.74
N GLU A 152 -10.23 25.94 1.72
CA GLU A 152 -10.34 26.43 0.33
C GLU A 152 -11.75 26.29 -0.24
N ARG A 153 -12.47 25.24 0.16
CA ARG A 153 -13.83 24.95 -0.32
C ARG A 153 -14.92 25.56 0.54
N GLY A 154 -14.57 26.16 1.68
CA GLY A 154 -15.53 26.70 2.65
C GLY A 154 -16.45 25.65 3.25
N CYS A 155 -15.95 24.42 3.45
CA CYS A 155 -16.69 23.31 4.06
C CYS A 155 -15.94 22.72 5.27
N THR A 156 -16.49 21.67 5.88
CA THR A 156 -15.88 20.98 7.02
C THR A 156 -14.94 19.85 6.58
N LYS A 157 -14.02 19.45 7.47
CA LYS A 157 -13.12 18.31 7.23
C LYS A 157 -13.90 17.01 7.06
N GLU A 158 -15.01 16.87 7.78
CA GLU A 158 -15.91 15.73 7.72
C GLU A 158 -16.56 15.62 6.34
N GLU A 159 -17.08 16.72 5.80
CA GLU A 159 -17.66 16.74 4.43
C GLU A 159 -16.64 16.35 3.37
N VAL A 160 -15.38 16.80 3.49
CA VAL A 160 -14.30 16.38 2.57
C VAL A 160 -14.04 14.87 2.69
N LYS A 161 -13.94 14.34 3.92
CA LYS A 161 -13.71 12.91 4.16
C LYS A 161 -14.84 12.04 3.63
N ASP A 162 -16.08 12.44 3.89
CA ASP A 162 -17.27 11.71 3.44
C ASP A 162 -17.34 11.71 1.91
N TRP A 163 -17.15 12.87 1.27
CA TRP A 163 -17.08 12.96 -0.18
C TRP A 163 -15.98 12.05 -0.76
N MET A 164 -14.77 12.06 -0.17
CA MET A 164 -13.67 11.21 -0.62
C MET A 164 -13.99 9.73 -0.47
N LYS A 165 -14.62 9.32 0.63
CA LYS A 165 -15.02 7.95 0.87
C LYS A 165 -16.09 7.49 -0.12
N GLU A 166 -17.14 8.28 -0.32
CA GLU A 166 -18.24 7.97 -1.24
C GLU A 166 -17.77 7.90 -2.69
N ASN A 167 -16.83 8.76 -3.08
CA ASN A 167 -16.31 8.84 -4.45
C ASN A 167 -15.06 7.98 -4.67
N LYS A 168 -14.59 7.25 -3.64
CA LYS A 168 -13.38 6.40 -3.67
C LYS A 168 -12.08 7.17 -4.04
N TYR A 169 -11.84 8.31 -3.41
CA TYR A 169 -10.61 9.11 -3.56
C TYR A 169 -9.65 8.92 -2.38
N THR A 170 -8.37 9.14 -2.63
CA THR A 170 -7.30 9.13 -1.64
C THR A 170 -6.39 10.35 -1.82
N TRP A 171 -5.55 10.60 -0.83
CA TRP A 171 -4.49 11.59 -0.92
C TRP A 171 -3.20 10.94 -1.47
N HIS A 172 -2.64 11.56 -2.50
CA HIS A 172 -1.31 11.26 -3.04
C HIS A 172 -0.31 12.30 -2.52
N GLU A 173 0.79 11.81 -1.95
CA GLU A 173 1.88 12.62 -1.40
C GLU A 173 2.97 12.81 -2.47
N ARG A 174 3.11 14.02 -3.02
CA ARG A 174 4.14 14.33 -4.03
C ARG A 174 5.55 14.25 -3.43
N SER A 175 6.54 14.07 -4.30
CA SER A 175 7.95 13.98 -3.92
C SER A 175 8.56 15.29 -3.42
N ASP A 176 7.90 16.43 -3.64
CA ASP A 176 8.32 17.73 -3.11
C ASP A 176 8.12 17.87 -1.59
N CYS A 177 7.53 16.85 -0.94
CA CYS A 177 7.22 16.82 0.49
C CYS A 177 6.40 18.03 0.94
N LYS A 178 5.48 18.52 0.10
CA LYS A 178 4.57 19.62 0.43
C LYS A 178 3.20 19.45 -0.22
N THR A 179 3.19 19.00 -1.46
CA THR A 179 1.97 18.95 -2.28
C THR A 179 1.21 17.64 -2.05
N MET A 180 -0.10 17.79 -1.85
CA MET A 180 -1.05 16.70 -1.65
C MET A 180 -2.11 16.76 -2.76
N GLU A 181 -2.27 15.67 -3.50
CA GLU A 181 -3.24 15.57 -4.59
C GLU A 181 -4.38 14.62 -4.21
N LYS A 182 -5.63 15.07 -4.40
CA LYS A 182 -6.84 14.27 -4.18
C LYS A 182 -7.14 13.49 -5.45
N VAL A 183 -6.72 12.23 -5.49
CA VAL A 183 -6.74 11.39 -6.70
C VAL A 183 -7.67 10.17 -6.56
N PRO A 184 -8.20 9.62 -7.66
CA PRO A 184 -9.03 8.42 -7.59
C PRO A 184 -8.22 7.22 -7.11
N ASN A 185 -8.73 6.51 -6.12
CA ASN A 185 -8.05 5.34 -5.56
C ASN A 185 -7.92 4.20 -6.58
N GLU A 186 -8.85 4.09 -7.52
CA GLU A 186 -8.81 3.12 -8.63
C GLU A 186 -7.63 3.34 -9.57
N VAL A 187 -7.16 4.58 -9.74
CA VAL A 187 -5.94 4.86 -10.52
C VAL A 187 -4.72 4.69 -9.61
N HIS A 188 -4.67 5.49 -8.54
CA HIS A 188 -3.50 5.54 -7.65
C HIS A 188 -3.15 4.20 -7.01
N GLY A 189 -4.14 3.47 -6.49
CA GLY A 189 -3.93 2.21 -5.75
C GLY A 189 -3.58 1.01 -6.64
N ASN A 190 -3.73 1.13 -7.96
CA ASN A 190 -3.37 0.11 -8.94
C ASN A 190 -2.02 0.36 -9.61
N VAL A 191 -1.50 1.58 -9.52
CA VAL A 191 -0.16 1.91 -10.02
C VAL A 191 0.85 1.61 -8.94
N ARG A 192 1.79 0.72 -9.22
CA ARG A 192 2.95 0.53 -8.33
C ARG A 192 3.84 1.77 -8.40
N HIS A 193 4.15 2.37 -7.26
CA HIS A 193 5.05 3.52 -7.18
C HIS A 193 5.65 3.68 -5.77
N SER A 194 6.71 4.49 -5.66
CA SER A 194 7.23 4.98 -4.38
C SER A 194 6.73 6.41 -4.13
N GLY A 195 6.01 6.67 -3.04
CA GLY A 195 5.43 8.00 -2.73
C GLY A 195 6.31 8.88 -1.82
N GLY A 196 5.86 10.10 -1.51
CA GLY A 196 6.60 11.10 -0.72
C GLY A 196 7.02 10.66 0.69
N VAL A 197 6.28 9.78 1.36
CA VAL A 197 6.69 9.22 2.68
C VAL A 197 7.98 8.41 2.60
N SER A 198 8.27 7.78 1.46
CA SER A 198 9.54 7.08 1.27
C SER A 198 10.72 8.08 1.22
N GLU A 199 10.52 9.24 0.58
CA GLU A 199 11.52 10.31 0.51
C GLU A 199 11.74 10.95 1.88
N ALA A 200 10.67 11.30 2.60
CA ALA A 200 10.78 11.88 3.95
C ALA A 200 11.55 10.95 4.92
N LYS A 201 11.35 9.64 4.80
CA LYS A 201 12.10 8.65 5.58
C LYS A 201 13.57 8.56 5.17
N ALA A 202 13.89 8.70 3.89
CA ALA A 202 15.27 8.74 3.40
C ALA A 202 16.00 9.96 3.97
N HIS A 203 15.40 11.14 3.90
CA HIS A 203 15.96 12.37 4.46
C HIS A 203 16.14 12.31 5.99
N SER A 204 15.20 11.73 6.73
CA SER A 204 15.36 11.55 8.18
C SER A 204 16.54 10.65 8.55
N LYS A 205 16.85 9.64 7.72
CA LYS A 205 17.99 8.74 7.94
C LYS A 205 19.31 9.43 7.62
N GLU A 206 19.36 10.22 6.56
CA GLU A 206 20.54 10.98 6.16
C GLU A 206 20.96 12.00 7.23
N GLN A 207 19.99 12.72 7.82
CA GLN A 207 20.26 13.63 8.93
C GLN A 207 20.75 12.88 10.19
N SER A 208 20.14 11.75 10.54
CA SER A 208 20.59 10.93 11.68
C SER A 208 21.97 10.31 11.49
N SER A 209 22.44 10.15 10.25
CA SER A 209 23.77 9.60 9.93
C SER A 209 24.86 10.67 9.94
N THR A 210 24.48 11.94 9.78
CA THR A 210 25.40 13.08 9.74
C THR A 210 25.69 13.64 11.14
N GLU A 211 24.77 13.45 12.11
CA GLU A 211 24.96 13.87 13.51
C GLU A 211 25.77 12.86 14.37
N VAL A 212 26.17 11.71 13.81
CA VAL A 212 26.89 10.65 14.53
C VAL A 212 28.36 10.52 14.07
N ASN A 213 28.86 11.43 13.23
CA ASN A 213 30.27 11.48 12.80
C ASN A 213 31.01 12.71 13.30
#